data_AF-A0A4R9EUB3-F1
#
_entry.id   AF-A0A4R9EUB3-F1
#
_cell.length_a   1.000
_cell.length_b   1.000
_cell.length_c   1.000
_cell.angle_alpha   90.00
_cell.angle_beta   90.00
_cell.angle_gamma   90.00
#
_symmetry.space_group_name_H-M   'P 1'
#
loop_
_entity.id
_entity.type
_entity.pdbx_description
1 polymer ?
#
loop_
_entity_poly.entity_id
_entity_poly.type
_entity_poly.pdbx_seq_one_letter_code
_entity_poly.pdbx_strand_id
1 'polypeptide(L)'
;MLLGLRYQHHQLSLGVQEARGLAEAAAQWLLNGCTPAELRHALAAGLPDGGVRCAVGFLRHRLVEKLPPPAIPRPASAPGLQPLVTCAGPGPAHAFRPLDTETHCGPCRTTRTATVTGNSSGPASVLAHGGGWRAALAAATGQAACSGAHQPR
;
A
#
# COMPACT_ATOMS: atom_id res chain seq x y z
N MET A 1 -2.83 10.29 7.38
CA MET A 1 -2.19 11.14 6.34
C MET A 1 -2.16 12.57 6.86
N LEU A 2 -0.97 13.08 7.22
CA LEU A 2 -0.79 14.33 7.99
C LEU A 2 -1.23 15.59 7.24
N LEU A 3 -1.33 15.55 5.91
CA LEU A 3 -1.80 16.68 5.11
C LEU A 3 -3.25 17.09 5.43
N GLY A 4 -4.09 16.20 5.96
CA GLY A 4 -5.46 16.53 6.35
C GLY A 4 -5.58 17.48 7.53
N LEU A 5 -4.56 17.54 8.41
CA LEU A 5 -4.54 18.48 9.55
C LEU A 5 -4.44 19.94 9.09
N ARG A 6 -3.77 20.19 7.96
CA ARG A 6 -3.62 21.51 7.36
C ARG A 6 -4.95 22.14 6.98
N TYR A 7 -5.93 21.31 6.61
CA TYR A 7 -7.26 21.75 6.18
C TYR A 7 -8.17 22.10 7.37
N GLN A 8 -7.92 21.54 8.55
CA GLN A 8 -8.73 21.76 9.75
C GLN A 8 -8.20 22.90 10.63
N HIS A 9 -6.87 23.12 10.67
CA HIS A 9 -6.27 24.20 11.45
C HIS A 9 -5.08 24.81 10.69
N HIS A 10 -5.26 26.02 10.15
CA HIS A 10 -4.24 26.77 9.42
C HIS A 10 -2.94 26.99 10.23
N GLN A 11 -3.07 27.05 11.56
CA GLN A 11 -1.97 27.20 12.52
C GLN A 11 -1.08 25.93 12.64
N LEU A 12 -1.52 24.78 12.12
CA LEU A 12 -0.79 23.51 12.10
C LEU A 12 -0.19 23.22 10.70
N SER A 13 0.19 24.27 9.98
CA SER A 13 0.87 24.13 8.69
C SER A 13 2.30 23.62 8.90
N LEU A 14 2.63 22.51 8.23
CA LEU A 14 3.93 21.85 8.31
C LEU A 14 4.59 21.86 6.93
N GLY A 15 5.90 22.09 6.90
CA GLY A 15 6.72 21.80 5.74
C GLY A 15 6.85 20.29 5.51
N VAL A 16 7.25 19.90 4.30
CA VAL A 16 7.37 18.48 3.90
C VAL A 16 8.41 17.73 4.75
N GLN A 17 9.54 18.36 5.07
CA GLN A 17 10.60 17.75 5.88
C GLN A 17 10.16 17.55 7.32
N GLU A 18 9.47 18.53 7.89
CA GLU A 18 8.93 18.46 9.25
C GLU A 18 7.87 17.37 9.36
N ALA A 19 6.98 17.27 8.36
CA ALA A 19 6.00 16.19 8.29
C ALA A 19 6.65 14.81 8.18
N ARG A 20 7.78 14.68 7.47
CA ARG A 20 8.55 13.43 7.40
C ARG A 20 9.18 13.08 8.75
N GLY A 21 9.77 14.06 9.45
CA GLY A 21 10.33 13.85 10.79
C GLY A 21 9.27 13.46 11.83
N LEU A 22 8.01 13.86 11.63
CA LEU A 22 6.87 13.47 12.46
C LEU A 22 6.25 12.11 12.07
N ALA A 23 6.52 11.63 10.85
CA ALA A 23 5.87 10.45 10.30
C ALA A 23 6.21 9.17 11.10
N GLU A 24 7.44 9.06 11.60
CA GLU A 24 7.87 7.91 12.40
C GLU A 24 7.11 7.81 13.72
N ALA A 25 7.04 8.91 14.47
CA ALA A 25 6.27 8.96 15.72
C ALA A 25 4.76 8.74 15.47
N ALA A 26 4.23 9.28 14.38
CA ALA A 26 2.85 9.02 13.97
C ALA A 26 2.62 7.55 13.57
N ALA A 27 3.59 6.88 12.96
CA ALA A 27 3.50 5.46 12.64
C ALA A 27 3.47 4.61 13.91
N GLN A 28 4.22 4.98 14.94
CA GLN A 28 4.18 4.27 16.23
C GLN A 28 2.80 4.31 16.87
N TRP A 29 2.07 5.43 16.78
CA TRP A 29 0.68 5.50 17.22
C TRP A 29 -0.22 4.50 16.48
N LEU A 30 -0.04 4.37 15.17
CA LEU A 30 -0.81 3.41 14.36
C LEU A 30 -0.46 1.96 14.72
N LEU A 31 0.82 1.67 14.97
CA LEU A 31 1.28 0.35 15.41
C LEU A 31 0.74 0.00 16.80
N ASN A 32 0.57 0.99 17.68
CA ASN A 32 -0.07 0.83 18.98
C ASN A 32 -1.60 0.69 18.87
N GLY A 33 -2.17 0.63 17.66
CA GLY A 33 -3.59 0.37 17.42
C GLY A 33 -4.48 1.61 17.28
N CYS A 34 -3.90 2.82 17.25
CA CYS A 34 -4.68 4.05 17.03
C CYS A 34 -5.09 4.16 15.56
N THR A 35 -6.36 4.52 15.31
CA THR A 35 -6.82 4.78 13.95
C THR A 35 -6.35 6.15 13.44
N PRO A 36 -6.26 6.37 12.12
CA PRO A 36 -5.90 7.68 11.58
C PRO A 36 -6.85 8.81 11.99
N ALA A 37 -8.12 8.50 12.29
CA ALA A 37 -9.12 9.47 12.75
C ALA A 37 -8.89 9.86 14.22
N GLU A 38 -8.67 8.88 15.08
CA GLU A 38 -8.31 9.10 16.49
C GLU A 38 -6.99 9.86 16.60
N LEU A 39 -5.99 9.52 15.78
CA LEU A 39 -4.73 10.26 15.73
C LEU A 39 -4.97 11.74 15.39
N ARG A 40 -5.81 12.05 14.39
CA ARG A 40 -6.14 13.45 14.06
C ARG A 40 -6.87 14.14 15.21
N HIS A 41 -7.84 13.47 15.82
CA HIS A 41 -8.56 14.03 16.97
C HIS A 41 -7.63 14.29 18.15
N ALA A 42 -6.76 13.33 18.49
CA ALA A 42 -5.77 13.46 19.54
C ALA A 42 -4.79 14.59 19.27
N LEU A 43 -4.39 14.81 18.00
CA LEU A 43 -3.50 15.90 17.62
C LEU A 43 -4.17 17.28 17.58
N ALA A 44 -5.48 17.34 17.33
CA ALA A 44 -6.24 18.59 17.19
C ALA A 44 -7.04 18.99 18.45
N ALA A 45 -7.31 18.07 19.38
CA ALA A 45 -8.05 18.38 20.60
C ALA A 45 -7.30 19.42 21.46
N GLY A 46 -7.97 20.21 22.31
CA GLY A 46 -7.29 21.05 23.33
C GLY A 46 -6.15 21.95 22.81
N LEU A 47 -6.34 22.56 21.64
CA LEU A 47 -5.42 23.58 21.13
C LEU A 47 -5.42 24.79 22.09
N PRO A 48 -4.26 25.42 22.34
CA PRO A 48 -4.20 26.59 23.20
C PRO A 48 -4.97 27.76 22.57
N ASP A 49 -5.72 28.50 23.40
CA ASP A 49 -6.55 29.63 22.95
C ASP A 49 -5.72 30.77 22.34
N GLY A 50 -4.45 30.89 22.76
CA GLY A 50 -3.47 31.85 22.22
C GLY A 50 -2.80 31.40 20.91
N GLY A 51 -3.22 30.27 20.34
CA GLY A 51 -2.61 29.70 19.15
C GLY A 51 -1.28 28.98 19.42
N VAL A 52 -0.81 28.25 18.41
CA VAL A 52 0.40 27.43 18.52
C VAL A 52 1.62 28.20 17.98
N ARG A 53 2.60 28.50 18.83
CA ARG A 53 3.82 29.21 18.42
C ARG A 53 4.72 28.40 17.47
N CYS A 54 4.76 27.08 17.66
CA CYS A 54 5.53 26.15 16.82
C CYS A 54 4.73 24.86 16.57
N ALA A 55 4.15 24.72 15.38
CA ALA A 55 3.33 23.55 15.03
C ALA A 55 4.10 22.23 15.19
N VAL A 56 5.35 22.18 14.71
CA VAL A 56 6.20 20.98 14.82
C VAL A 56 6.48 20.61 16.27
N GLY A 57 6.91 21.58 17.07
CA GLY A 57 7.25 21.34 18.48
C GLY A 57 6.05 20.83 19.26
N PHE A 58 4.88 21.44 19.04
CA PHE A 58 3.62 21.01 19.65
C PHE A 58 3.25 19.58 19.26
N LEU A 59 3.28 19.25 17.97
CA LEU A 59 2.94 17.91 17.50
C LEU A 59 3.95 16.86 17.98
N ARG A 60 5.25 17.15 17.98
CA ARG A 60 6.27 16.24 18.54
C ARG A 60 6.01 15.96 20.00
N HIS A 61 5.83 17.02 20.80
CA HIS A 61 5.57 16.89 22.23
C HIS A 61 4.33 16.02 22.47
N ARG A 62 3.27 16.27 21.72
CA ARG A 62 2.02 15.52 21.88
C ARG A 62 2.12 14.06 21.44
N LEU A 63 2.83 13.77 20.36
CA LEU A 63 3.06 12.40 19.90
C LEU A 63 3.87 11.58 20.92
N VAL A 64 4.75 12.23 21.69
CA VAL A 64 5.56 11.58 22.72
C VAL A 64 4.76 11.44 24.02
N GLU A 65 4.19 12.53 24.53
CA GLU A 65 3.51 12.56 25.84
C GLU A 65 2.15 11.85 25.85
N LYS A 66 1.43 11.84 24.73
CA LYS A 66 0.11 11.20 24.63
C LYS A 66 0.18 9.84 23.95
N LEU A 67 1.38 9.28 23.75
CA LEU A 67 1.56 7.99 23.10
C LEU A 67 0.75 6.93 23.87
N PRO A 68 -0.29 6.33 23.26
CA PRO A 68 -1.02 5.26 23.91
C PRO A 68 -0.05 4.10 24.21
N PRO A 69 -0.18 3.44 25.37
CA PRO A 69 0.62 2.25 25.66
C PRO A 69 0.44 1.24 24.53
N PRO A 70 1.48 0.46 24.21
CA PRO A 70 1.42 -0.50 23.11
C PRO A 70 0.21 -1.40 23.33
N ALA A 71 -0.73 -1.40 22.37
CA ALA A 71 -1.82 -2.36 22.41
C ALA A 71 -1.20 -3.76 22.46
N ILE A 72 -1.53 -4.52 23.51
CA ILE A 72 -1.18 -5.93 23.56
C ILE A 72 -1.77 -6.53 22.28
N PRO A 73 -0.94 -7.10 21.39
CA PRO A 73 -1.46 -7.68 20.16
C PRO A 73 -2.45 -8.77 20.58
N ARG A 74 -3.75 -8.50 20.41
CA ARG A 74 -4.72 -9.59 20.31
C ARG A 74 -4.17 -10.45 19.18
N PRO A 75 -3.99 -11.77 19.37
CA PRO A 75 -3.54 -12.62 18.28
C PRO A 75 -4.49 -12.32 17.13
N ALA A 76 -3.93 -11.71 16.08
CA ALA A 76 -4.65 -11.58 14.84
C ALA A 76 -4.99 -13.02 14.52
N SER A 77 -6.28 -13.36 14.55
CA SER A 77 -6.75 -14.61 14.01
C SER A 77 -6.30 -14.55 12.56
N ALA A 78 -5.13 -15.15 12.26
CA ALA A 78 -4.61 -15.22 10.92
C ALA A 78 -5.79 -15.76 10.10
N PRO A 79 -6.27 -15.02 9.08
CA PRO A 79 -7.40 -15.48 8.29
C PRO A 79 -7.08 -16.91 7.90
N GLY A 80 -7.91 -17.84 8.38
CA GLY A 80 -7.64 -19.27 8.35
C GLY A 80 -7.18 -19.63 6.95
N LEU A 81 -5.90 -19.92 6.83
CA LEU A 81 -5.25 -20.18 5.55
C LEU A 81 -5.90 -21.45 5.00
N GLN A 82 -6.90 -21.30 4.12
CA GLN A 82 -7.69 -22.41 3.56
C GLN A 82 -6.76 -23.49 3.01
N PRO A 83 -6.97 -24.78 3.30
CA PRO A 83 -6.06 -25.84 2.87
C PRO A 83 -5.81 -25.78 1.36
N LEU A 84 -4.61 -26.21 0.95
CA LEU A 84 -4.29 -26.34 -0.48
C LEU A 84 -5.24 -27.38 -1.09
N VAL A 85 -5.92 -27.02 -2.16
CA VAL A 85 -6.80 -27.91 -2.93
C VAL A 85 -6.19 -28.17 -4.31
N THR A 86 -6.38 -29.37 -4.82
CA THR A 86 -5.93 -29.74 -6.17
C THR A 86 -6.85 -29.10 -7.21
N CYS A 87 -6.27 -28.39 -8.17
CA CYS A 87 -7.01 -27.79 -9.27
C CYS A 87 -7.59 -28.86 -10.20
N ALA A 88 -8.86 -28.70 -10.59
CA ALA A 88 -9.54 -29.56 -11.57
C ALA A 88 -9.33 -29.14 -13.04
N GLY A 89 -8.38 -28.24 -13.31
CA GLY A 89 -8.10 -27.73 -14.65
C GLY A 89 -7.34 -28.72 -15.55
N PRO A 90 -7.40 -28.54 -16.89
CA PRO A 90 -6.65 -29.37 -17.82
C PRO A 90 -5.14 -29.07 -17.71
N GLY A 91 -4.33 -30.13 -17.59
CA GLY A 91 -2.87 -30.03 -17.49
C GLY A 91 -2.29 -30.83 -16.31
N PRO A 92 -1.00 -30.62 -15.97
CA PRO A 92 -0.37 -31.28 -14.84
C PRO A 92 -1.05 -30.93 -13.52
N ALA A 93 -1.13 -31.91 -12.61
CA ALA A 93 -1.75 -31.72 -11.29
C ALA A 93 -1.01 -30.61 -10.52
N HIS A 94 -1.76 -29.60 -10.08
CA HIS A 94 -1.23 -28.47 -9.32
C HIS A 94 -2.18 -28.10 -8.19
N ALA A 95 -1.61 -27.76 -7.03
CA ALA A 95 -2.36 -27.35 -5.86
C ALA A 95 -2.39 -25.82 -5.76
N PHE A 96 -3.53 -25.27 -5.39
CA PHE A 96 -3.70 -23.83 -5.15
C PHE A 96 -4.47 -23.57 -3.87
N ARG A 97 -4.44 -22.32 -3.40
CA ARG A 97 -5.21 -21.90 -2.23
C ARG A 97 -6.51 -21.24 -2.71
N PRO A 98 -7.69 -21.82 -2.40
CA PRO A 98 -8.95 -21.24 -2.84
C PRO A 98 -9.27 -19.99 -2.00
N LEU A 99 -9.85 -18.97 -2.65
CA LEU A 99 -10.36 -17.78 -1.97
C LEU A 99 -11.76 -18.01 -1.40
N ASP A 100 -12.53 -18.91 -2.02
CA ASP A 100 -13.88 -19.32 -1.61
C ASP A 100 -14.15 -20.78 -2.09
N THR A 101 -15.32 -21.14 -2.61
CA THR A 101 -15.61 -22.50 -3.14
C THR A 101 -15.02 -22.77 -4.54
N GLU A 102 -13.90 -22.15 -4.87
CA GLU A 102 -13.30 -22.26 -6.21
C GLU A 102 -12.59 -23.61 -6.38
N THR A 103 -12.82 -24.26 -7.52
CA THR A 103 -12.20 -25.54 -7.89
C THR A 103 -11.05 -25.40 -8.90
N HIS A 104 -10.85 -24.19 -9.42
CA HIS A 104 -9.88 -23.87 -10.47
C HIS A 104 -8.96 -22.73 -10.02
N CYS A 105 -7.66 -22.90 -10.26
CA CYS A 105 -6.65 -21.87 -10.02
C CYS A 105 -6.85 -20.66 -10.95
N GLY A 106 -6.28 -19.52 -10.57
CA GLY A 106 -6.34 -18.27 -11.36
C GLY A 106 -6.03 -18.46 -12.86
N PRO A 107 -4.91 -19.09 -13.23
CA PRO A 107 -4.58 -19.40 -14.62
C PRO A 107 -5.67 -20.20 -15.36
N CYS A 108 -6.18 -21.27 -14.77
CA CYS A 108 -7.22 -22.12 -15.39
C CYS A 108 -8.56 -21.38 -15.53
N ARG A 109 -8.89 -20.44 -14.64
CA ARG A 109 -10.07 -19.59 -14.80
C ARG A 109 -9.90 -18.59 -15.94
N THR A 110 -8.72 -17.99 -16.07
CA THR A 110 -8.41 -17.08 -17.16
C THR A 110 -8.44 -17.78 -18.52
N THR A 111 -7.90 -18.99 -18.63
CA THR A 111 -7.99 -19.76 -19.88
C THR A 111 -9.41 -20.16 -20.22
N ARG A 112 -10.22 -20.60 -19.24
CA ARG A 112 -11.63 -20.93 -19.46
C ARG A 112 -12.47 -19.72 -19.87
N THR A 113 -12.24 -18.57 -19.27
CA THR A 113 -12.95 -17.33 -19.64
C THR A 113 -12.53 -16.85 -21.03
N ALA A 114 -11.25 -16.98 -21.39
CA ALA A 114 -10.75 -16.71 -22.74
C ALA A 114 -11.39 -17.63 -23.80
N THR A 115 -11.47 -18.94 -23.53
CA THR A 115 -12.09 -19.90 -24.47
C THR A 115 -13.59 -19.67 -24.63
N VAL A 116 -14.31 -19.32 -23.55
CA VAL A 116 -15.75 -18.99 -23.61
C VAL A 116 -16.01 -17.67 -24.34
N THR A 117 -15.10 -16.69 -24.22
CA THR A 117 -15.26 -15.36 -24.85
C THR A 117 -14.77 -15.32 -26.30
N GLY A 118 -14.28 -16.43 -26.84
CA GLY A 118 -13.94 -16.54 -28.27
C GLY A 118 -12.83 -15.59 -28.72
N ASN A 119 -11.81 -15.34 -27.88
CA ASN A 119 -10.60 -14.67 -28.35
C ASN A 119 -9.53 -15.71 -28.74
N SER A 120 -9.58 -16.15 -29.99
CA SER A 120 -8.54 -16.99 -30.58
C SER A 120 -7.24 -16.20 -30.79
N SER A 121 -6.48 -16.02 -29.71
CA SER A 121 -5.03 -15.83 -29.75
C SER A 121 -4.42 -17.02 -29.03
N GLY A 122 -3.64 -17.82 -29.77
CA GLY A 122 -3.09 -19.11 -29.35
C GLY A 122 -2.24 -19.07 -28.07
N PRO A 123 -1.82 -20.23 -27.53
CA PRO A 123 -1.28 -20.32 -26.18
C PRO A 123 0.03 -19.56 -26.08
N ALA A 124 0.00 -18.42 -25.39
CA ALA A 124 1.18 -17.85 -24.78
C ALA A 124 1.68 -18.88 -23.77
N SER A 125 2.70 -19.65 -24.15
CA SER A 125 3.55 -20.37 -23.20
C SER A 125 4.02 -19.35 -22.17
N VAL A 126 3.38 -19.36 -21.00
CA VAL A 126 3.84 -18.60 -19.84
C VAL A 126 5.11 -19.30 -19.38
N LEU A 127 6.24 -18.91 -19.97
CA LEU A 127 7.52 -19.03 -19.32
C LEU A 127 7.35 -18.38 -17.95
N ALA A 128 7.63 -19.15 -16.91
CA ALA A 128 7.69 -18.66 -15.55
C ALA A 128 8.58 -17.42 -15.51
N HIS A 129 7.97 -16.24 -15.39
CA HIS A 129 8.71 -15.02 -15.08
C HIS A 129 9.06 -15.04 -13.60
N GLY A 130 10.06 -15.87 -13.26
CA GLY A 130 11.01 -15.59 -12.19
C GLY A 130 11.88 -14.40 -12.61
N GLY A 131 11.27 -13.23 -12.71
CA GLY A 131 11.94 -11.99 -13.08
C GLY A 131 11.28 -10.87 -12.30
N GLY A 132 11.85 -10.54 -11.15
CA GLY A 132 11.31 -9.55 -10.24
C GLY A 132 11.05 -8.22 -10.95
N TRP A 133 9.95 -7.56 -10.55
CA TRP A 133 9.47 -6.25 -11.02
C TRP A 133 10.54 -5.16 -11.20
N ARG A 134 11.71 -5.31 -10.59
CA ARG A 134 12.88 -4.43 -10.73
C ARG A 134 13.51 -4.47 -12.13
N ALA A 135 13.48 -5.60 -12.84
CA ALA A 135 14.04 -5.69 -14.20
C ALA A 135 13.16 -4.98 -15.25
N ALA A 136 11.84 -4.98 -15.05
CA ALA A 136 10.89 -4.31 -15.94
C ALA A 136 11.04 -2.78 -15.91
N LEU A 137 11.37 -2.19 -14.76
CA LEU A 137 11.58 -0.74 -14.64
C LEU A 137 12.86 -0.26 -15.35
N ALA A 138 13.92 -1.07 -15.41
CA ALA A 138 15.15 -0.71 -16.10
C ALA A 138 14.97 -0.65 -17.64
N ALA A 139 14.07 -1.47 -18.20
CA ALA A 139 13.74 -1.45 -19.62
C ALA A 139 12.90 -0.20 -20.01
N ALA A 140 12.01 0.26 -19.14
CA ALA A 140 11.17 1.44 -19.39
C ALA A 140 11.97 2.75 -19.42
N THR A 141 13.08 2.84 -18.68
CA THR A 141 13.93 4.05 -18.67
C THR A 141 14.87 4.17 -19.87
N GLY A 142 15.07 3.09 -20.64
CA GLY A 142 15.94 3.09 -21.83
C GLY A 142 15.32 3.74 -23.08
N GLN A 143 13.99 3.88 -23.14
CA GLN A 143 13.28 4.43 -24.31
C GLN A 143 13.13 5.95 -24.33
N ALA A 144 13.53 6.65 -23.26
CA ALA A 144 13.47 8.11 -23.21
C ALA A 144 14.72 8.83 -23.76
N ALA A 145 15.75 8.09 -24.21
CA ALA A 145 17.06 8.65 -24.57
C ALA A 145 17.40 8.64 -26.09
N CYS A 146 16.45 8.32 -26.97
CA CYS A 146 16.64 8.38 -28.43
C CYS A 146 15.56 9.22 -29.09
N SER A 147 15.60 10.53 -28.85
CA SER A 147 15.04 11.54 -29.75
C SER A 147 15.92 12.78 -29.68
N GLY A 148 17.14 12.64 -30.19
CA GLY A 148 18.04 13.75 -30.48
C GLY A 148 17.95 14.15 -31.95
N ALA A 149 17.66 15.43 -32.18
CA ALA A 149 18.19 16.32 -33.23
C ALA A 149 17.86 16.06 -34.72
N HIS A 150 17.21 17.04 -35.39
CA HIS A 150 17.70 17.68 -36.64
C HIS A 150 16.78 18.84 -37.10
N GLN A 151 17.28 20.08 -37.18
CA GLN A 151 16.98 21.02 -38.29
C GLN A 151 17.96 22.22 -38.27
N PRO A 152 18.84 22.39 -39.27
CA PRO A 152 19.54 23.65 -39.52
C PRO A 152 18.73 24.59 -40.43
N ARG A 153 19.00 25.90 -40.35
CA ARG A 153 18.50 26.93 -41.28
C ARG A 153 19.44 27.14 -42.45
#